data_AF-A0A6A6NVQ2-F1
#
_entry.id   AF-A0A6A6NVQ2-F1
#
_cell.length_a   1.000
_cell.length_b   1.000
_cell.length_c   1.000
_cell.angle_alpha   90.00
_cell.angle_beta   90.00
_cell.angle_gamma   90.00
#
_symmetry.space_group_name_H-M   'P 1'
#
loop_
_entity.id
_entity.type
_entity.pdbx_description
1 polymer ?
#
loop_
_entity_poly.entity_id
_entity_poly.type
_entity_poly.pdbx_seq_one_letter_code
_entity_poly.pdbx_strand_id
1 'polypeptide(L)'
;METYNGLVRTPADAIVLFEACRVGMLPRVQRRLSEKERQQIKSGSVFVWDEREAGMRRWTDGKSWSASRVSGSFLTYREMEGKRGGNSFAPTNQPGKKVNGKVEANGRCDSEPEDGPDGYRYKTDGLVKQSFSITTSDGRHLH
;
A
#
# COMPACT_ATOMS: atom_id res chain seq x y z
N MET A 1 -1.88 -14.91 4.96
CA MET A 1 -0.92 -15.31 6.00
C MET A 1 -0.08 -14.10 6.33
N GLU A 2 0.03 -13.74 7.60
CA GLU A 2 0.86 -12.63 8.12
C GLU A 2 2.05 -13.25 8.88
N THR A 3 3.23 -12.63 8.83
CA THR A 3 4.43 -13.12 9.52
C THR A 3 4.46 -12.64 10.98
N TYR A 4 4.13 -11.37 11.20
CA TYR A 4 4.19 -10.72 12.50
C TYR A 4 3.23 -9.53 12.54
N ASN A 5 2.67 -9.24 13.73
CA ASN A 5 1.83 -8.05 13.96
C ASN A 5 2.57 -7.05 14.85
N GLY A 6 2.92 -5.89 14.31
CA GLY A 6 3.67 -4.85 15.02
C GLY A 6 4.28 -3.81 14.09
N LEU A 7 5.27 -3.05 14.59
CA LEU A 7 5.91 -1.97 13.83
C LEU A 7 7.43 -2.16 13.78
N VAL A 8 7.95 -2.34 12.57
CA VAL A 8 9.39 -2.36 12.27
C VAL A 8 9.87 -0.91 12.13
N ARG A 9 10.68 -0.42 13.07
CA ARG A 9 11.21 0.96 13.09
C ARG A 9 12.66 1.03 12.62
N THR A 10 13.46 0.01 12.91
CA THR A 10 14.91 -0.01 12.68
C THR A 10 15.34 -1.21 11.82
N PRO A 11 16.53 -1.15 11.19
CA PRO A 11 17.12 -2.33 10.53
C PRO A 11 17.34 -3.51 11.48
N ALA A 12 17.60 -3.26 12.77
CA ALA A 12 17.77 -4.32 13.76
C ALA A 12 16.46 -5.09 14.00
N ASP A 13 15.32 -4.39 14.06
CA ASP A 13 13.99 -5.01 14.18
C ASP A 13 13.72 -5.96 13.01
N ALA A 14 14.09 -5.54 11.79
CA ALA A 14 13.94 -6.36 10.58
C ALA A 14 14.88 -7.58 10.59
N ILE A 15 16.13 -7.42 11.03
CA ILE A 15 17.09 -8.54 11.18
C ILE A 15 16.58 -9.57 12.20
N VAL A 16 15.99 -9.13 13.32
CA VAL A 16 15.37 -10.03 14.31
C VAL A 16 14.20 -10.81 13.72
N LEU A 17 13.36 -10.18 12.88
CA LEU A 17 12.27 -10.88 12.18
C LEU A 17 12.80 -11.88 11.13
N PHE A 18 13.83 -11.52 10.36
CA PHE A 18 14.49 -12.44 9.43
C PHE A 18 15.09 -13.66 10.16
N GLU A 19 15.73 -13.46 11.31
CA GLU A 19 16.30 -14.54 12.12
C GLU A 19 15.20 -15.44 12.73
N ALA A 20 14.16 -14.86 13.34
CA ALA A 20 13.02 -15.60 13.86
C ALA A 20 12.30 -16.41 12.78
N CYS A 21 12.23 -15.89 11.55
CA CYS A 21 11.80 -16.64 10.38
C CYS A 21 12.78 -17.73 9.95
N ARG A 22 14.11 -17.50 10.00
CA ARG A 22 15.14 -18.47 9.62
C ARG A 22 15.11 -19.70 10.52
N VAL A 23 14.92 -19.53 11.82
CA VAL A 23 14.82 -20.63 12.81
C VAL A 23 13.41 -21.25 12.91
N GLY A 24 12.45 -20.75 12.13
CA GLY A 24 11.09 -21.30 12.06
C GLY A 24 10.13 -20.89 13.19
N MET A 25 10.49 -19.90 14.01
CA MET A 25 9.60 -19.34 15.04
C MET A 25 8.48 -18.47 14.46
N LEU A 26 8.71 -17.82 13.30
CA LEU A 26 7.71 -17.03 12.59
C LEU A 26 7.52 -17.53 11.14
N PRO A 27 6.28 -17.58 10.62
CA PRO A 27 6.01 -18.08 9.27
C PRO A 27 6.45 -17.09 8.19
N ARG A 28 7.26 -17.55 7.22
CA ARG A 28 7.54 -16.80 5.99
C ARG A 28 6.40 -16.96 4.99
N VAL A 29 6.22 -15.96 4.13
CA VAL A 29 5.28 -16.00 3.00
C VAL A 29 5.92 -16.76 1.83
N GLN A 30 5.52 -18.02 1.65
CA GLN A 30 6.09 -18.95 0.64
C GLN A 30 5.38 -18.91 -0.73
N ARG A 31 4.44 -17.98 -0.95
CA ARG A 31 3.70 -17.81 -2.22
C ARG A 31 3.04 -16.43 -2.28
N ARG A 32 2.54 -16.03 -3.45
CA ARG A 32 1.66 -14.86 -3.56
C ARG A 32 0.42 -15.00 -2.66
N LEU A 33 0.04 -13.90 -2.03
CA LEU A 33 -1.23 -13.80 -1.29
C LEU A 33 -2.43 -13.97 -2.24
N SER A 34 -3.40 -14.78 -1.80
CA SER A 34 -4.74 -14.83 -2.38
C SER A 34 -5.49 -13.52 -2.13
N GLU A 35 -6.59 -13.29 -2.85
CA GLU A 35 -7.38 -12.06 -2.71
C GLU A 35 -7.90 -11.86 -1.27
N LYS A 36 -8.44 -12.92 -0.64
CA LYS A 36 -8.89 -12.90 0.76
C LYS A 36 -7.77 -12.51 1.73
N GLU A 37 -6.54 -12.95 1.48
CA GLU A 37 -5.38 -12.58 2.31
C GLU A 37 -4.93 -11.13 2.08
N ARG A 38 -5.13 -10.57 0.87
CA ARG A 38 -4.85 -9.16 0.58
C ARG A 38 -5.87 -8.22 1.24
N GLN A 39 -7.14 -8.62 1.25
CA GLN A 39 -8.22 -7.90 1.96
C GLN A 39 -7.99 -7.84 3.47
N GLN A 40 -7.15 -8.72 4.04
CA GLN A 40 -6.79 -8.73 5.46
C GLN A 40 -5.59 -7.85 5.82
N ILE A 41 -4.91 -7.21 4.85
CA ILE A 41 -3.75 -6.34 5.10
C ILE A 41 -4.22 -5.05 5.79
N LYS A 42 -3.67 -4.79 6.98
CA LYS A 42 -4.03 -3.68 7.87
C LYS A 42 -2.80 -3.00 8.45
N SER A 43 -3.00 -1.95 9.25
CA SER A 43 -1.92 -1.38 10.06
C SER A 43 -1.33 -2.43 10.99
N GLY A 44 0.00 -2.47 11.07
CA GLY A 44 0.77 -3.46 11.83
C GLY A 44 1.00 -4.81 11.13
N SER A 45 0.44 -5.06 9.93
CA SER A 45 0.70 -6.30 9.19
C SER A 45 2.10 -6.35 8.61
N VAL A 46 2.95 -7.27 9.09
CA VAL A 46 4.30 -7.51 8.56
C VAL A 46 4.37 -8.87 7.86
N PHE A 47 5.08 -8.91 6.72
CA PHE A 47 5.27 -10.09 5.87
C PHE A 47 6.75 -10.22 5.56
N VAL A 48 7.32 -11.41 5.75
CA VAL A 48 8.72 -11.73 5.38
C VAL A 48 8.73 -12.81 4.30
N TRP A 49 9.55 -12.66 3.26
CA TRP A 49 9.74 -13.70 2.25
C TRP A 49 11.16 -13.76 1.66
N ASP A 50 11.50 -14.93 1.11
CA ASP A 50 12.67 -15.16 0.28
C ASP A 50 12.24 -15.14 -1.20
N GLU A 51 12.97 -14.43 -2.07
CA GLU A 51 12.59 -14.29 -3.50
C GLU A 51 12.43 -15.64 -4.21
N ARG A 52 13.27 -16.62 -3.87
CA ARG A 52 13.35 -17.95 -4.51
C ARG A 52 12.35 -18.91 -3.90
N GLU A 53 12.16 -18.90 -2.58
CA GLU A 53 11.15 -19.70 -1.89
C GLU A 53 9.74 -19.30 -2.32
N ALA A 54 9.47 -17.99 -2.46
CA ALA A 54 8.14 -17.47 -2.74
C ALA A 54 7.82 -17.22 -4.22
N GLY A 55 8.82 -17.23 -5.10
CA GLY A 55 8.69 -16.80 -6.50
C GLY A 55 8.33 -15.31 -6.64
N MET A 56 8.76 -14.47 -5.69
CA MET A 56 8.33 -13.08 -5.55
C MET A 56 9.51 -12.09 -5.46
N ARG A 57 9.92 -11.55 -6.61
CA ARG A 57 10.92 -10.45 -6.67
C ARG A 57 10.38 -9.07 -6.26
N ARG A 58 9.06 -8.95 -6.10
CA ARG A 58 8.33 -7.71 -5.73
C ARG A 58 7.02 -8.08 -5.04
N TRP A 59 6.71 -7.34 -3.98
CA TRP A 59 5.45 -7.43 -3.25
C TRP A 59 4.25 -6.95 -4.09
N THR A 60 3.10 -7.62 -3.96
CA THR A 60 1.85 -7.27 -4.67
C THR A 60 0.63 -7.46 -3.78
N ASP A 61 0.22 -6.39 -3.09
CA ASP A 61 -0.97 -6.33 -2.22
C ASP A 61 -2.27 -5.94 -2.97
N GLY A 62 -2.17 -5.32 -4.15
CA GLY A 62 -3.34 -4.84 -4.90
C GLY A 62 -3.85 -3.45 -4.49
N LYS A 63 -3.14 -2.76 -3.59
CA LYS A 63 -3.42 -1.36 -3.22
C LYS A 63 -2.68 -0.39 -4.15
N SER A 64 -3.21 0.83 -4.32
CA SER A 64 -2.53 1.91 -5.05
C SER A 64 -1.53 2.60 -4.13
N TRP A 65 -0.29 2.78 -4.59
CA TRP A 65 0.81 3.32 -3.78
C TRP A 65 1.51 4.49 -4.47
N SER A 66 2.00 5.43 -3.67
CA SER A 66 2.84 6.54 -4.12
C SER A 66 4.15 6.05 -4.77
N ALA A 67 4.86 6.95 -5.44
CA ALA A 67 6.29 6.75 -5.67
C ALA A 67 7.04 6.52 -4.34
N SER A 68 8.09 5.70 -4.35
CA SER A 68 8.91 5.40 -3.19
C SER A 68 9.68 6.62 -2.69
N ARG A 69 9.77 6.77 -1.37
CA ARG A 69 10.66 7.74 -0.71
C ARG A 69 11.63 7.00 0.21
N VAL A 70 12.90 7.38 0.22
CA VAL A 70 13.90 6.82 1.13
C VAL A 70 13.70 7.40 2.53
N SER A 71 13.73 6.54 3.56
CA SER A 71 13.61 6.91 4.97
C SER A 71 14.59 6.07 5.79
N GLY A 72 15.81 6.59 5.96
CA GLY A 72 16.94 5.79 6.45
C GLY A 72 17.19 4.60 5.52
N SER A 73 17.22 3.38 6.06
CA SER A 73 17.39 2.15 5.29
C SER A 73 16.11 1.61 4.63
N PHE A 74 14.95 2.24 4.85
CA PHE A 74 13.66 1.78 4.33
C PHE A 74 13.23 2.56 3.09
N LEU A 75 12.52 1.89 2.17
CA LEU A 75 11.66 2.56 1.20
C LEU A 75 10.24 2.69 1.77
N THR A 76 9.67 3.88 1.68
CA THR A 76 8.35 4.23 2.24
C THR A 76 7.38 4.62 1.12
N TYR A 77 6.14 4.19 1.26
CA TYR A 77 5.03 4.39 0.32
C TYR A 77 3.77 4.81 1.09
N ARG A 78 2.98 5.74 0.53
CA ARG A 78 1.64 6.10 1.04
C ARG A 78 0.56 5.51 0.14
N GLU A 79 -0.54 5.06 0.72
CA GLU A 79 -1.70 4.58 -0.02
C GLU A 79 -2.40 5.76 -0.73
N MET A 80 -2.64 5.59 -2.02
CA MET A 80 -3.31 6.56 -2.89
C MET A 80 -4.79 6.25 -3.00
N GLU A 81 -5.60 7.24 -3.38
CA GLU A 81 -6.92 6.97 -3.91
C GLU A 81 -6.81 6.13 -5.20
N GLY A 82 -7.26 4.88 -5.15
CA GLY A 82 -7.32 4.04 -6.34
C GLY A 82 -8.38 4.58 -7.31
N LYS A 83 -8.06 4.62 -8.60
CA LYS A 83 -9.06 4.95 -9.64
C LYS A 83 -10.30 4.08 -9.44
N ARG A 84 -11.47 4.72 -9.28
CA ARG A 84 -12.77 4.04 -9.22
C ARG A 84 -13.04 3.35 -10.57
N GLY A 85 -12.61 2.10 -10.67
CA GLY A 85 -12.58 1.30 -11.90
C GLY A 85 -13.06 -0.14 -11.70
N GLY A 86 -13.95 -0.37 -10.74
CA GLY A 86 -14.75 -1.60 -10.69
C GLY A 86 -15.79 -1.60 -11.83
N ASN A 87 -16.17 -2.78 -12.30
CA ASN A 87 -17.11 -2.95 -13.42
C ASN A 87 -18.52 -2.39 -13.11
N SER A 88 -18.74 -1.13 -13.43
CA SER A 88 -20.04 -0.47 -13.38
C SER A 88 -20.36 0.23 -14.71
N PHE A 89 -20.52 -0.57 -15.77
CA PHE A 89 -21.22 -0.11 -16.98
C PHE A 89 -22.72 0.06 -16.65
N ALA A 90 -23.05 1.21 -16.04
CA ALA A 90 -24.42 1.65 -15.83
C ALA A 90 -24.78 2.68 -16.92
N PRO A 91 -25.46 2.27 -18.01
CA PRO A 91 -25.86 3.20 -19.07
C PRO A 91 -27.09 4.01 -18.63
N THR A 92 -26.90 4.97 -17.71
CA THR A 92 -27.94 5.93 -17.29
C THR A 92 -28.19 6.98 -18.37
N ASN A 93 -28.83 6.52 -19.45
CA ASN A 93 -29.33 7.33 -20.55
C ASN A 93 -30.63 8.03 -20.13
N GLN A 94 -30.62 9.36 -19.93
CA GLN A 94 -31.71 10.29 -20.31
C GLN A 94 -31.37 11.79 -20.01
N PRO A 95 -32.10 12.76 -20.59
CA PRO A 95 -31.61 14.14 -20.79
C PRO A 95 -31.95 15.14 -19.68
N GLY A 96 -31.29 16.30 -19.73
CA GLY A 96 -31.32 17.31 -18.67
C GLY A 96 -32.51 18.29 -18.68
N LYS A 97 -32.58 19.11 -17.61
CA LYS A 97 -33.41 20.31 -17.48
C LYS A 97 -32.56 21.48 -16.97
N LYS A 98 -32.78 22.68 -17.52
CA LYS A 98 -32.22 23.95 -17.00
C LYS A 98 -33.21 24.61 -16.04
N VAL A 99 -32.73 25.12 -14.90
CA VAL A 99 -33.39 26.15 -14.06
C VAL A 99 -32.29 27.05 -13.47
N ASN A 100 -32.53 28.37 -13.39
CA ASN A 100 -31.60 29.36 -12.81
C ASN A 100 -31.79 29.52 -11.28
N GLY A 101 -30.76 29.99 -10.57
CA GLY A 101 -30.83 30.35 -9.13
C GLY A 101 -29.69 31.27 -8.65
N LYS A 102 -29.92 31.97 -7.52
CA LYS A 102 -29.09 32.99 -6.83
C LYS A 102 -29.65 33.09 -5.36
N VAL A 103 -29.01 33.51 -4.24
CA VAL A 103 -27.71 34.18 -3.91
C VAL A 103 -27.40 34.13 -2.39
N GLU A 104 -26.28 34.64 -1.82
CA GLU A 104 -25.12 35.42 -2.33
C GLU A 104 -23.79 34.97 -1.69
N ALA A 105 -22.65 35.51 -2.15
CA ALA A 105 -21.31 35.16 -1.69
C ALA A 105 -20.94 35.62 -0.26
N ASN A 106 -20.18 34.78 0.45
CA ASN A 106 -19.25 35.19 1.51
C ASN A 106 -18.20 34.08 1.69
N GLY A 107 -16.91 34.40 1.89
CA GLY A 107 -15.87 33.36 1.81
C GLY A 107 -14.58 33.64 2.58
N ARG A 108 -13.73 32.60 2.68
CA ARG A 108 -12.29 32.69 2.96
C ARG A 108 -11.55 31.46 2.42
N CYS A 109 -10.24 31.58 2.31
CA CYS A 109 -9.36 30.74 1.50
C CYS A 109 -9.00 29.39 2.13
N ASP A 110 -8.86 28.37 1.26
CA ASP A 110 -7.51 27.89 0.93
C ASP A 110 -7.40 27.68 -0.59
N SER A 111 -6.18 27.53 -1.11
CA SER A 111 -5.86 27.51 -2.55
C SER A 111 -5.62 26.07 -3.05
N GLU A 112 -6.67 25.26 -3.05
CA GLU A 112 -6.67 23.92 -3.67
C GLU A 112 -6.24 24.03 -5.15
N PRO A 113 -5.17 23.33 -5.59
CA PRO A 113 -4.75 23.33 -6.99
C PRO A 113 -5.74 22.53 -7.86
N GLU A 114 -6.12 23.10 -9.01
CA GLU A 114 -7.18 22.57 -9.87
C GLU A 114 -6.96 21.13 -10.35
N ASP A 115 -8.06 20.37 -10.37
CA ASP A 115 -8.42 19.27 -11.28
C ASP A 115 -7.29 18.35 -11.80
N GLY A 116 -6.39 17.93 -10.92
CA GLY A 116 -5.56 16.75 -11.15
C GLY A 116 -6.44 15.48 -11.15
N PRO A 117 -6.37 14.60 -12.17
CA PRO A 117 -7.30 13.48 -12.30
C PRO A 117 -7.22 12.54 -11.09
N ASP A 118 -8.38 12.24 -10.47
CA ASP A 118 -8.56 11.74 -9.09
C ASP A 118 -7.63 10.62 -8.58
N GLY A 119 -7.03 9.81 -9.46
CA GLY A 119 -6.14 8.70 -9.09
C GLY A 119 -4.75 9.10 -8.55
N TYR A 120 -4.53 10.37 -8.19
CA TYR A 120 -3.25 10.89 -7.68
C TYR A 120 -3.33 11.55 -6.28
N ARG A 121 -4.49 11.59 -5.61
CA ARG A 121 -4.58 12.06 -4.22
C ARG A 121 -4.12 10.99 -3.23
N TYR A 122 -3.57 11.41 -2.08
CA TYR A 122 -3.33 10.51 -0.95
C TYR A 122 -4.66 10.18 -0.26
N LYS A 123 -4.87 8.94 0.14
CA LYS A 123 -6.04 8.55 0.93
C LYS A 123 -5.88 9.08 2.37
N THR A 124 -6.87 9.83 2.88
CA THR A 124 -6.81 10.55 4.17
C THR A 124 -6.56 9.62 5.37
N ASP A 125 -7.18 8.45 5.37
CA ASP A 125 -7.00 7.32 6.27
C ASP A 125 -6.21 6.17 5.59
N GLY A 126 -5.29 6.52 4.69
CA GLY A 126 -4.50 5.58 3.91
C GLY A 126 -3.40 4.89 4.71
N LEU A 127 -3.11 3.63 4.37
CA LEU A 127 -1.96 2.92 4.94
C LEU A 127 -0.63 3.57 4.53
N VAL A 128 0.38 3.41 5.38
CA VAL A 128 1.79 3.60 5.03
C VAL A 128 2.43 2.22 4.97
N LYS A 129 3.17 1.95 3.89
CA LYS A 129 3.97 0.74 3.73
C LYS A 129 5.44 1.12 3.77
N GLN A 130 6.22 0.34 4.51
CA GLN A 130 7.67 0.35 4.45
C GLN A 130 8.17 -0.99 3.89
N SER A 131 9.31 -0.98 3.22
CA SER A 131 10.03 -2.19 2.82
C SER A 131 11.52 -2.07 3.08
N PHE A 132 12.13 -3.18 3.47
CA PHE A 132 13.55 -3.34 3.75
C PHE A 132 13.97 -4.67 3.13
N SER A 133 15.16 -4.75 2.56
CA SER A 133 15.62 -5.96 1.87
C SER A 133 17.09 -6.19 2.18
N ILE A 134 17.50 -7.45 2.34
CA ILE A 134 18.90 -7.84 2.51
C ILE A 134 19.28 -8.94 1.53
N THR A 135 20.58 -9.00 1.21
CA THR A 135 21.18 -10.18 0.57
C THR A 135 22.09 -10.86 1.57
N THR A 136 21.87 -12.15 1.81
CA THR A 136 22.68 -12.96 2.73
C THR A 136 24.01 -13.38 2.10
N SER A 137 24.96 -13.82 2.91
CA SER A 137 26.25 -14.36 2.43
C SER A 137 26.10 -15.66 1.61
N ASP A 138 25.02 -16.41 1.77
CA ASP A 138 24.66 -17.56 0.93
C ASP A 138 23.77 -17.18 -0.28
N GLY A 139 23.65 -15.88 -0.60
CA GLY A 139 23.04 -15.38 -1.84
C GLY A 139 21.51 -15.38 -1.86
N ARG A 140 20.84 -15.44 -0.71
CA ARG A 140 19.37 -15.28 -0.63
C ARG A 140 19.01 -13.81 -0.60
N HIS A 141 17.92 -13.46 -1.26
CA HIS A 141 17.32 -12.13 -1.19
C HIS A 141 16.08 -12.19 -0.30
N LEU A 142 16.17 -11.60 0.89
CA LEU A 142 15.08 -11.52 1.87
C LEU A 142 14.45 -10.12 1.86
N HIS A 143 13.13 -10.08 2.07
CA HIS A 143 12.27 -8.89 2.09
C HIS A 143 11.23 -9.03 3.21
#